data_AF-A0A6I5ZLQ1-F1
#
_entry.id   AF-A0A6I5ZLQ1-F1
#
_cell.length_a   1.000
_cell.length_b   1.000
_cell.length_c   1.000
_cell.angle_alpha   90.00
_cell.angle_beta   90.00
_cell.angle_gamma   90.00
#
_symmetry.space_group_name_H-M   'P 1'
#
loop_
_entity.id
_entity.type
_entity.pdbx_description
1 polymer ?
#
loop_
_entity_poly.entity_id
_entity_poly.type
_entity_poly.pdbx_seq_one_letter_code
_entity_poly.pdbx_strand_id
1 'polypeptide(L)'
;MHQAQTLRHSGLRIEELTELSQLSVRQYRRPNGEVIALLVVAPSKTDRERVIPMSAELFHVIACIIRRLTDGRATVPLATRYDDYERITSDPQPFLFQRRIGQRVEVMTTGAIGTHLRNVCADIATTDPRFDGIHFRPHDFRRLFATELVNNGLPIHIGAALLGHLDLETTRGYVAVFNEDVTRHYQAHLQRRRALRPPEEYAPVTATEWAEFEAHFDKRKVELGGCGRPYATPCSHEHACIRCPMLHVDPKMLPRLDDIEINLIERRDRARTENWLGEIEGIDLTLSFLRSKRTEVQRRLQRQTDLGLPAVTVVSTTQG
;
A
#
# COMPACT_ATOMS: atom_id res chain seq x y z
N MET A 1 -12.13 -0.40 32.64
CA MET A 1 -11.43 -1.43 31.82
C MET A 1 -12.18 -1.81 30.54
N HIS A 2 -13.45 -2.21 30.59
CA HIS A 2 -14.19 -2.64 29.39
C HIS A 2 -14.31 -1.55 28.29
N GLN A 3 -14.41 -0.25 28.66
CA GLN A 3 -14.43 0.86 27.70
C GLN A 3 -13.15 0.89 26.85
N ALA A 4 -11.98 0.80 27.49
CA ALA A 4 -10.69 0.82 26.82
C ALA A 4 -10.52 -0.37 25.87
N GLN A 5 -10.91 -1.57 26.31
CA GLN A 5 -10.83 -2.78 25.49
C GLN A 5 -11.76 -2.72 24.28
N THR A 6 -13.01 -2.27 24.46
CA THR A 6 -13.93 -2.08 23.34
C THR A 6 -13.37 -1.08 22.34
N LEU A 7 -12.87 0.08 22.77
CA LEU A 7 -12.24 1.07 21.89
C LEU A 7 -11.01 0.50 21.16
N ARG A 8 -10.15 -0.25 21.88
CA ARG A 8 -8.92 -0.84 21.35
C ARG A 8 -9.18 -1.83 20.21
N HIS A 9 -10.21 -2.68 20.36
CA HIS A 9 -10.49 -3.75 19.40
C HIS A 9 -11.51 -3.39 18.32
N SER A 10 -12.11 -2.20 18.36
CA SER A 10 -13.12 -1.77 17.38
C SER A 10 -12.79 -0.46 16.66
N GLY A 11 -11.89 0.36 17.22
CA GLY A 11 -11.57 1.69 16.67
C GLY A 11 -12.75 2.66 16.68
N LEU A 12 -13.78 2.43 17.51
CA LEU A 12 -14.94 3.32 17.61
C LEU A 12 -14.56 4.74 18.03
N ARG A 13 -15.33 5.73 17.56
CA ARG A 13 -15.36 7.06 18.17
C ARG A 13 -16.04 6.95 19.54
N ILE A 14 -15.79 7.93 20.40
CA ILE A 14 -16.38 7.90 21.75
C ILE A 14 -17.89 8.07 21.71
N GLU A 15 -18.40 8.88 20.79
CA GLU A 15 -19.84 9.08 20.59
C GLU A 15 -20.51 7.76 20.15
N GLU A 16 -19.91 7.06 19.18
CA GLU A 16 -20.37 5.76 18.71
C GLU A 16 -20.34 4.69 19.82
N LEU A 17 -19.35 4.75 20.72
CA LEU A 17 -19.30 3.87 21.89
C LEU A 17 -20.51 4.08 22.81
N THR A 18 -20.92 5.33 23.02
CA THR A 18 -22.09 5.66 23.87
C THR A 18 -23.42 5.24 23.25
N GLU A 19 -23.46 5.04 21.94
CA GLU A 19 -24.66 4.60 21.21
C GLU A 19 -24.78 3.08 21.12
N LEU A 20 -23.74 2.32 21.46
CA LEU A 20 -23.79 0.86 21.40
C LEU A 20 -24.85 0.29 22.36
N SER A 21 -25.73 -0.54 21.80
CA SER A 21 -26.76 -1.26 22.54
C SER A 21 -26.68 -2.76 22.30
N GLN A 22 -27.46 -3.56 23.04
CA GLN A 22 -27.59 -4.99 22.78
C GLN A 22 -28.06 -5.26 21.33
N LEU A 23 -28.77 -4.32 20.69
CA LEU A 23 -29.24 -4.41 19.31
C LEU A 23 -28.12 -4.20 18.27
N SER A 24 -27.00 -3.60 18.68
CA SER A 24 -25.80 -3.47 17.87
C SER A 24 -25.09 -4.81 17.65
N VAL A 25 -25.41 -5.85 18.44
CA VAL A 25 -24.78 -7.18 18.31
C VAL A 25 -25.64 -8.06 17.41
N ARG A 26 -25.09 -8.45 16.26
CA ARG A 26 -25.75 -9.33 15.29
C ARG A 26 -24.94 -10.61 15.08
N GLN A 27 -25.63 -11.68 14.70
CA GLN A 27 -25.00 -12.93 14.31
C GLN A 27 -25.29 -13.16 12.83
N TYR A 28 -24.24 -13.41 12.06
CA TYR A 28 -24.35 -13.81 10.68
C TYR A 28 -23.93 -15.26 10.55
N ARG A 29 -24.85 -16.11 10.09
CA ARG A 29 -24.56 -17.51 9.81
C ARG A 29 -24.23 -17.67 8.34
N ARG A 30 -23.02 -18.12 8.05
CA ARG A 30 -22.58 -18.43 6.69
C ARG A 30 -23.23 -19.72 6.19
N PRO A 31 -23.30 -19.94 4.86
CA PRO A 31 -23.85 -21.17 4.29
C PRO A 31 -23.15 -22.46 4.74
N ASN A 32 -21.88 -22.38 5.13
CA ASN A 32 -21.10 -23.49 5.69
C ASN A 32 -21.41 -23.79 7.17
N GLY A 33 -22.35 -23.06 7.80
CA GLY A 33 -22.74 -23.23 9.20
C GLY A 33 -21.95 -22.40 10.21
N GLU A 34 -20.86 -21.75 9.79
CA GLU A 34 -20.03 -20.87 10.62
C GLU A 34 -20.81 -19.63 11.08
N VAL A 35 -20.70 -19.27 12.36
CA VAL A 35 -21.37 -18.09 12.93
C VAL A 35 -20.33 -17.01 13.19
N ILE A 36 -20.54 -15.85 12.57
CA ILE A 36 -19.72 -14.65 12.76
C ILE A 36 -20.52 -13.65 13.58
N ALA A 37 -19.94 -13.19 14.68
CA ALA A 37 -20.50 -12.10 15.46
C ALA A 37 -20.13 -10.76 14.82
N LEU A 38 -21.13 -9.91 14.61
CA LEU A 38 -21.02 -8.61 13.95
C LEU A 38 -21.40 -7.51 14.94
N LEU A 39 -20.61 -6.45 14.98
CA LEU A 39 -20.93 -5.23 15.70
C LEU A 39 -21.40 -4.17 14.71
N VAL A 40 -22.67 -3.81 14.79
CA VAL A 40 -23.33 -2.80 13.98
C VAL A 40 -23.21 -1.45 14.66
N VAL A 41 -22.59 -0.50 13.98
CA VAL A 41 -22.35 0.85 14.46
C VAL A 41 -23.30 1.79 13.74
N ALA A 42 -24.15 2.47 14.51
CA ALA A 42 -25.09 3.43 13.98
C ALA A 42 -24.37 4.60 13.28
N PRO A 43 -25.03 5.26 12.31
CA PRO A 43 -24.50 6.46 11.68
C PRO A 43 -24.21 7.53 12.73
N SER A 44 -22.98 8.02 12.75
CA SER A 44 -22.57 9.21 13.51
C SER A 44 -22.19 10.32 12.52
N LYS A 45 -21.00 10.91 12.65
CA LYS A 45 -20.52 12.06 11.83
C LYS A 45 -20.49 11.85 10.30
N THR A 46 -20.59 10.62 9.80
CA THR A 46 -20.40 10.29 8.38
C THR A 46 -21.66 9.73 7.70
N ASP A 47 -22.81 9.78 8.38
CA ASP A 47 -24.13 9.36 7.86
C ASP A 47 -24.13 7.98 7.18
N ARG A 48 -23.31 7.06 7.68
CA ARG A 48 -23.24 5.67 7.20
C ARG A 48 -23.14 4.72 8.37
N GLU A 49 -24.05 3.75 8.38
CA GLU A 49 -23.96 2.56 9.21
C GLU A 49 -22.76 1.74 8.75
N ARG A 50 -22.03 1.16 9.70
CA ARG A 50 -20.95 0.24 9.38
C ARG A 50 -21.00 -1.00 10.27
N VAL A 51 -20.53 -2.09 9.70
CA VAL A 51 -20.55 -3.41 10.34
C VAL A 51 -19.11 -3.86 10.54
N ILE A 52 -18.75 -4.15 11.79
CA ILE A 52 -17.43 -4.62 12.17
C ILE A 52 -17.54 -6.11 12.51
N PRO A 53 -16.91 -7.01 11.76
CA PRO A 53 -16.72 -8.39 12.20
C PRO A 53 -15.94 -8.40 13.51
N MET A 54 -16.50 -8.96 14.57
CA MET A 54 -15.86 -8.96 15.87
C MET A 54 -14.73 -10.00 15.92
N SER A 55 -13.55 -9.57 16.37
CA SER A 55 -12.51 -10.52 16.80
C SER A 55 -12.96 -11.28 18.04
N ALA A 56 -12.27 -12.37 18.38
CA ALA A 56 -12.56 -13.15 19.57
C ALA A 56 -12.50 -12.28 20.85
N GLU A 57 -11.52 -11.37 20.92
CA GLU A 57 -11.31 -10.44 22.02
C GLU A 57 -12.44 -9.41 22.12
N LEU A 58 -12.82 -8.79 21.00
CA LEU A 58 -13.93 -7.84 20.98
C LEU A 58 -15.25 -8.51 21.39
N PHE A 59 -15.52 -9.69 20.83
CA PHE A 59 -16.70 -10.47 21.17
C PHE A 59 -16.74 -10.83 22.65
N HIS A 60 -15.60 -11.28 23.20
CA HIS A 60 -15.48 -11.62 24.62
C HIS A 60 -15.81 -10.43 25.52
N VAL A 61 -15.24 -9.25 25.24
CA VAL A 61 -15.48 -8.03 26.04
C VAL A 61 -16.95 -7.61 25.97
N ILE A 62 -17.56 -7.61 24.78
CA ILE A 62 -18.98 -7.28 24.61
C ILE A 62 -19.88 -8.28 25.35
N ALA A 63 -19.57 -9.58 25.25
CA ALA A 63 -20.32 -10.62 25.97
C ALA A 63 -20.19 -10.47 27.50
N CYS A 64 -19.01 -10.10 28.02
CA CYS A 64 -18.82 -9.81 29.44
C CYS A 64 -19.61 -8.58 29.90
N ILE A 65 -19.68 -7.52 29.08
CA ILE A 65 -20.51 -6.35 29.37
C ILE A 65 -21.98 -6.76 29.44
N ILE A 66 -22.51 -7.43 28.40
CA ILE A 66 -23.92 -7.86 28.34
C ILE A 66 -24.25 -8.73 29.55
N ARG A 67 -23.45 -9.76 29.83
CA ARG A 67 -23.66 -10.66 30.97
C ARG A 67 -23.74 -9.92 32.31
N ARG A 68 -22.83 -8.97 32.53
CA ARG A 68 -22.79 -8.14 33.74
C ARG A 68 -24.03 -7.25 33.86
N LEU A 69 -24.49 -6.64 32.77
CA LEU A 69 -25.62 -5.72 32.80
C LEU A 69 -26.97 -6.44 32.92
N THR A 70 -27.07 -7.61 32.28
CA THR A 70 -28.27 -8.44 32.32
C THR A 70 -28.54 -8.92 33.75
N ASP A 71 -27.50 -9.30 34.51
CA ASP A 71 -27.61 -9.62 35.95
C ASP A 71 -28.75 -10.62 36.25
N GLY A 72 -28.77 -11.74 35.50
CA GLY A 72 -29.80 -12.77 35.62
C GLY A 72 -31.14 -12.49 34.91
N ARG A 73 -31.33 -11.30 34.31
CA ARG A 73 -32.49 -10.99 33.47
C ARG A 73 -32.41 -11.66 32.09
N ALA A 74 -33.44 -11.50 31.26
CA ALA A 74 -33.40 -11.95 29.86
C ALA A 74 -32.61 -10.99 28.94
N THR A 75 -32.63 -9.69 29.25
CA THR A 75 -32.05 -8.63 28.41
C THR A 75 -31.34 -7.57 29.26
N VAL A 76 -30.50 -6.77 28.60
CA VAL A 76 -29.86 -5.60 29.22
C VAL A 76 -30.96 -4.59 29.61
N PRO A 77 -30.94 -4.04 30.84
CA PRO A 77 -31.87 -3.02 31.28
C PRO A 77 -31.89 -1.80 30.34
N LEU A 78 -33.05 -1.19 30.18
CA LEU A 78 -33.18 0.00 29.36
C LEU A 78 -32.58 1.22 30.06
N ALA A 79 -31.87 2.03 29.30
CA ALA A 79 -31.27 3.29 29.73
C ALA A 79 -31.59 4.37 28.69
N THR A 80 -31.59 5.62 29.11
CA THR A 80 -31.67 6.77 28.20
C THR A 80 -30.29 7.36 27.95
N ARG A 81 -30.09 7.96 26.77
CA ARG A 81 -28.89 8.70 26.39
C ARG A 81 -29.27 10.16 26.16
N TYR A 82 -28.50 11.08 26.71
CA TYR A 82 -28.59 12.49 26.32
C TYR A 82 -27.67 12.74 25.13
N ASP A 83 -28.22 13.30 24.05
CA ASP A 83 -27.45 13.75 22.90
C ASP A 83 -27.07 15.22 23.09
N ASP A 84 -25.78 15.52 23.25
CA ASP A 84 -25.30 16.90 23.47
C ASP A 84 -25.45 17.79 22.23
N TYR A 85 -25.49 17.21 21.01
CA TYR A 85 -25.62 17.96 19.76
C TYR A 85 -27.07 18.32 19.48
N GLU A 86 -27.96 17.33 19.56
CA GLU A 86 -29.40 17.53 19.33
C GLU A 86 -30.12 18.08 20.56
N ARG A 87 -29.49 18.00 21.74
CA ARG A 87 -30.04 18.38 23.05
C ARG A 87 -31.31 17.61 23.42
N ILE A 88 -31.42 16.37 22.93
CA ILE A 88 -32.59 15.50 23.12
C ILE A 88 -32.16 14.27 23.92
N THR A 89 -33.08 13.78 24.76
CA THR A 89 -32.91 12.48 25.42
C THR A 89 -33.55 11.40 24.56
N SER A 90 -32.79 10.34 24.25
CA SER A 90 -33.28 9.22 23.46
C SER A 90 -34.41 8.48 24.18
N ASP A 91 -35.21 7.74 23.41
CA ASP A 91 -36.05 6.69 23.97
C ASP A 91 -35.20 5.66 24.75
N PRO A 92 -35.78 5.00 25.77
CA PRO A 92 -35.07 3.97 26.53
C PRO A 92 -34.67 2.79 25.64
N GLN A 93 -33.37 2.47 25.61
CA GLN A 93 -32.80 1.36 24.84
C GLN A 93 -31.80 0.54 25.67
N PRO A 94 -31.52 -0.72 25.29
CA PRO A 94 -30.62 -1.60 26.05
C PRO A 94 -29.13 -1.24 25.82
N PHE A 95 -28.72 -0.03 26.20
CA PHE A 95 -27.36 0.48 26.00
C PHE A 95 -26.30 -0.29 26.80
N LEU A 96 -25.12 -0.49 26.20
CA LEU A 96 -24.03 -1.29 26.79
C LEU A 96 -23.15 -0.52 27.77
N PHE A 97 -23.07 0.81 27.64
CA PHE A 97 -22.21 1.64 28.48
C PHE A 97 -23.04 2.51 29.42
N GLN A 98 -23.85 1.84 30.25
CA GLN A 98 -24.71 2.49 31.25
C GLN A 98 -24.03 2.67 32.60
N ARG A 99 -24.46 3.70 33.33
CA ARG A 99 -24.15 3.97 34.74
C ARG A 99 -25.45 4.12 35.53
N ARG A 100 -25.37 3.87 36.84
CA ARG A 100 -26.47 4.13 37.77
C ARG A 100 -26.16 5.39 38.57
N ILE A 101 -27.04 6.39 38.50
CA ILE A 101 -26.99 7.60 39.34
C ILE A 101 -28.26 7.63 40.19
N GLY A 102 -28.11 7.33 41.48
CA GLY A 102 -29.25 7.13 42.37
C GLY A 102 -30.18 6.03 41.84
N GLN A 103 -31.43 6.38 41.56
CA GLN A 103 -32.45 5.48 41.03
C GLN A 103 -32.48 5.40 39.49
N ARG A 104 -31.72 6.25 38.79
CA ARG A 104 -31.73 6.31 37.32
C ARG A 104 -30.62 5.47 36.73
N VAL A 105 -30.93 4.79 35.62
CA VAL A 105 -29.95 4.13 34.75
C VAL A 105 -29.88 4.95 33.47
N GLU A 106 -28.70 5.44 33.15
CA GLU A 106 -28.45 6.29 31.99
C GLU A 106 -27.13 5.90 31.33
N VAL A 107 -26.94 6.30 30.07
CA VAL A 107 -25.67 6.10 29.36
C VAL A 107 -24.58 6.98 29.98
N MET A 108 -23.37 6.43 30.08
CA MET A 108 -22.19 7.21 30.48
C MET A 108 -21.93 8.33 29.47
N THR A 109 -21.73 9.55 29.95
CA THR A 109 -21.33 10.67 29.08
C THR A 109 -19.92 10.46 28.54
N THR A 110 -19.62 11.09 27.39
CA THR A 110 -18.28 11.07 26.79
C THR A 110 -17.21 11.58 27.76
N GLY A 111 -17.52 12.65 28.50
CA GLY A 111 -16.66 13.18 29.56
C GLY A 111 -16.40 12.17 30.68
N ALA A 112 -17.42 11.43 31.13
CA ALA A 112 -17.27 10.42 32.17
C ALA A 112 -16.39 9.25 31.72
N ILE A 113 -16.54 8.79 30.48
CA ILE A 113 -15.67 7.77 29.89
C ILE A 113 -14.22 8.28 29.82
N GLY A 114 -14.01 9.51 29.37
CA GLY A 114 -12.68 10.14 29.34
C GLY A 114 -12.01 10.24 30.72
N THR A 115 -12.78 10.61 31.74
CA THR A 115 -12.29 10.63 33.13
C THR A 115 -11.94 9.23 33.62
N HIS A 116 -12.77 8.23 33.34
CA HIS A 116 -12.48 6.84 33.72
C HIS A 116 -11.20 6.33 33.05
N LEU A 117 -10.97 6.65 31.78
CA LEU A 117 -9.72 6.29 31.09
C LEU A 117 -8.49 6.93 31.75
N ARG A 118 -8.57 8.22 32.12
CA ARG A 118 -7.49 8.91 32.84
C ARG A 118 -7.20 8.27 34.19
N ASN A 119 -8.23 7.95 34.97
CA ASN A 119 -8.07 7.32 36.28
C ASN A 119 -7.39 5.96 36.15
N VAL A 120 -7.79 5.14 35.18
CA VAL A 120 -7.12 3.85 34.91
C VAL A 120 -5.64 4.04 34.55
N CYS A 121 -5.29 5.07 33.79
CA CYS A 121 -3.87 5.36 33.47
C CYS A 121 -3.09 5.75 34.73
N ALA A 122 -3.68 6.61 35.59
CA ALA A 122 -3.08 6.99 36.87
C ALA A 122 -2.89 5.79 37.79
N ASP A 123 -3.87 4.89 37.85
CA ASP A 123 -3.78 3.65 38.63
C ASP A 123 -2.65 2.75 38.13
N ILE A 124 -2.52 2.57 36.80
CA ILE A 124 -1.43 1.77 36.21
C ILE A 124 -0.06 2.39 36.52
N ALA A 125 0.06 3.72 36.45
CA ALA A 125 1.30 4.44 36.73
C ALA A 125 1.84 4.19 38.15
N THR A 126 0.99 3.78 39.11
CA THR A 126 1.43 3.38 40.45
C THR A 126 2.28 2.10 40.46
N THR A 127 2.14 1.25 39.44
CA THR A 127 2.83 -0.05 39.31
C THR A 127 3.81 -0.12 38.15
N ASP A 128 3.64 0.73 37.13
CA ASP A 128 4.48 0.79 35.95
C ASP A 128 4.88 2.25 35.65
N PRO A 129 6.13 2.65 35.96
CA PRO A 129 6.61 4.02 35.76
C PRO A 129 6.55 4.50 34.31
N ARG A 130 6.45 3.58 33.33
CA ARG A 130 6.30 3.95 31.92
C ARG A 130 4.99 4.67 31.62
N PHE A 131 3.98 4.55 32.50
CA PHE A 131 2.70 5.22 32.37
C PHE A 131 2.63 6.56 33.12
N ASP A 132 3.72 6.97 33.80
CA ASP A 132 3.75 8.26 34.50
C ASP A 132 3.56 9.43 33.54
N GLY A 133 2.62 10.33 33.87
CA GLY A 133 2.21 11.44 33.02
C GLY A 133 1.55 11.06 31.68
N ILE A 134 1.34 9.77 31.38
CA ILE A 134 0.70 9.33 30.13
C ILE A 134 -0.83 9.33 30.27
N HIS A 135 -1.50 9.91 29.29
CA HIS A 135 -2.95 9.94 29.22
C HIS A 135 -3.44 9.48 27.84
N PHE A 136 -4.25 8.43 27.81
CA PHE A 136 -4.91 7.98 26.59
C PHE A 136 -6.27 8.64 26.43
N ARG A 137 -6.48 9.31 25.30
CA ARG A 137 -7.78 9.78 24.84
C ARG A 137 -8.45 8.67 24.01
N PRO A 138 -9.78 8.67 23.91
CA PRO A 138 -10.50 7.73 23.03
C PRO A 138 -9.98 7.70 21.59
N HIS A 139 -9.56 8.87 21.07
CA HIS A 139 -8.95 8.98 19.74
C HIS A 139 -7.64 8.22 19.61
N ASP A 140 -6.85 8.07 20.68
CA ASP A 140 -5.59 7.33 20.64
C ASP A 140 -5.83 5.82 20.45
N PHE A 141 -6.88 5.26 21.04
CA PHE A 141 -7.26 3.86 20.78
C PHE A 141 -7.65 3.64 19.32
N ARG A 142 -8.34 4.61 18.71
CA ARG A 142 -8.69 4.59 17.30
C ARG A 142 -7.45 4.67 16.40
N ARG A 143 -6.45 5.47 16.79
CA ARG A 143 -5.13 5.52 16.13
C ARG A 143 -4.44 4.16 16.19
N LEU A 144 -4.32 3.59 17.39
CA LEU A 144 -3.69 2.29 17.60
C LEU A 144 -4.36 1.18 16.78
N PHE A 145 -5.69 1.15 16.76
CA PHE A 145 -6.46 0.18 15.97
C PHE A 145 -6.19 0.35 14.46
N ALA A 146 -6.23 1.58 13.94
CA ALA A 146 -5.99 1.85 12.52
C ALA A 146 -4.58 1.45 12.08
N THR A 147 -3.56 1.83 12.87
CA THR A 147 -2.16 1.48 12.62
C THR A 147 -1.95 -0.03 12.64
N GLU A 148 -2.51 -0.73 13.62
CA GLU A 148 -2.38 -2.18 13.74
C GLU A 148 -3.02 -2.93 12.56
N LEU A 149 -4.21 -2.52 12.12
CA LEU A 149 -4.86 -3.16 10.96
C LEU A 149 -4.01 -3.06 9.70
N VAL A 150 -3.50 -1.87 9.40
CA VAL A 150 -2.72 -1.64 8.18
C VAL A 150 -1.35 -2.33 8.27
N ASN A 151 -0.67 -2.25 9.41
CA ASN A 151 0.64 -2.88 9.60
C ASN A 151 0.56 -4.42 9.50
N ASN A 152 -0.56 -5.01 9.93
CA ASN A 152 -0.84 -6.45 9.75
C ASN A 152 -1.35 -6.81 8.34
N GLY A 153 -1.29 -5.87 7.40
CA GLY A 153 -1.51 -6.12 5.98
C GLY A 153 -2.95 -6.00 5.50
N LEU A 154 -3.84 -5.42 6.30
CA LEU A 154 -5.17 -5.06 5.81
C LEU A 154 -5.04 -3.90 4.79
N PRO A 155 -5.59 -4.03 3.58
CA PRO A 155 -5.58 -2.93 2.61
C PRO A 155 -6.19 -1.65 3.20
N ILE A 156 -5.53 -0.51 2.96
CA ILE A 156 -5.89 0.78 3.55
C ILE A 156 -7.36 1.19 3.30
N HIS A 157 -7.92 0.85 2.15
CA HIS A 157 -9.32 1.15 1.82
C HIS A 157 -10.32 0.31 2.63
N ILE A 158 -9.95 -0.92 3.03
CA ILE A 158 -10.77 -1.74 3.94
C ILE A 158 -10.67 -1.20 5.36
N GLY A 159 -9.46 -0.81 5.81
CA GLY A 159 -9.27 -0.15 7.10
C GLY A 159 -10.07 1.17 7.20
N ALA A 160 -10.08 1.96 6.12
CA ALA A 160 -10.88 3.19 6.01
C ALA A 160 -12.38 2.90 6.14
N ALA A 161 -12.89 1.84 5.50
CA ALA A 161 -14.29 1.44 5.59
C ALA A 161 -14.69 1.00 7.01
N LEU A 162 -13.85 0.20 7.69
CA LEU A 162 -14.08 -0.22 9.09
C LEU A 162 -14.11 0.96 10.07
N LEU A 163 -13.31 1.99 9.80
CA LEU A 163 -13.30 3.22 10.57
C LEU A 163 -14.44 4.17 10.17
N GLY A 164 -15.05 4.01 8.99
CA GLY A 164 -16.06 4.94 8.48
C GLY A 164 -15.44 6.27 8.01
N HIS A 165 -14.27 6.23 7.38
CA HIS A 165 -13.68 7.40 6.73
C HIS A 165 -14.22 7.56 5.31
N LEU A 166 -14.62 8.79 4.94
CA LEU A 166 -15.06 9.13 3.59
C LEU A 166 -13.88 9.32 2.63
N ASP A 167 -12.74 9.78 3.17
CA ASP A 167 -11.52 10.03 2.44
C ASP A 167 -10.39 9.11 2.94
N LEU A 168 -9.69 8.48 2.01
CA LEU A 168 -8.52 7.65 2.28
C LEU A 168 -7.38 8.46 2.90
N GLU A 169 -7.28 9.77 2.62
CA GLU A 169 -6.28 10.66 3.24
C GLU A 169 -6.40 10.69 4.76
N THR A 170 -7.64 10.65 5.28
CA THR A 170 -7.88 10.60 6.73
C THR A 170 -7.30 9.31 7.33
N THR A 171 -7.31 8.22 6.57
CA THR A 171 -6.73 6.94 7.01
C THR A 171 -5.20 6.93 6.86
N ARG A 172 -4.67 7.59 5.83
CA ARG A 172 -3.23 7.71 5.57
C ARG A 172 -2.50 8.35 6.76
N GLY A 173 -3.12 9.32 7.44
CA GLY A 173 -2.57 9.94 8.65
C GLY A 173 -2.36 8.97 9.84
N TYR A 174 -2.91 7.75 9.79
CA TYR A 174 -2.70 6.70 10.81
C TYR A 174 -1.64 5.66 10.38
N VAL A 175 -1.18 5.71 9.13
CA VAL A 175 -0.23 4.75 8.57
C VAL A 175 1.16 5.37 8.60
N ALA A 176 1.96 4.97 9.57
CA ALA A 176 3.40 5.10 9.43
C ALA A 176 3.83 4.02 8.41
N VAL A 177 4.00 4.41 7.15
CA VAL A 177 4.59 3.50 6.15
C VAL A 177 6.08 3.43 6.47
N PHE A 178 6.51 2.37 7.16
CA PHE A 178 7.92 2.05 7.28
C PHE A 178 8.41 1.49 5.92
N ASN A 179 9.63 1.87 5.49
CA ASN A 179 10.17 1.42 4.19
C ASN A 179 10.27 -0.12 4.10
N GLU A 180 10.45 -0.78 5.24
CA GLU A 180 10.42 -2.23 5.39
C GLU A 180 9.05 -2.81 5.00
N ASP A 181 7.95 -2.12 5.31
CA ASP A 181 6.59 -2.58 4.99
C ASP A 181 6.29 -2.50 3.49
N VAL A 182 6.80 -1.46 2.81
CA VAL A 182 6.72 -1.35 1.35
C VAL A 182 7.42 -2.53 0.69
N THR A 183 8.64 -2.82 1.14
CA THR A 183 9.44 -3.95 0.63
C THR A 183 8.74 -5.28 0.87
N ARG A 184 8.26 -5.51 2.09
CA ARG A 184 7.53 -6.72 2.50
C ARG A 184 6.27 -6.93 1.68
N HIS A 185 5.43 -5.91 1.54
CA HIS A 185 4.18 -6.01 0.78
C HIS A 185 4.42 -6.24 -0.71
N TYR A 186 5.43 -5.59 -1.29
CA TYR A 186 5.80 -5.80 -2.69
C TYR A 186 6.32 -7.21 -2.94
N GLN A 187 7.21 -7.73 -2.08
CA GLN A 187 7.70 -9.11 -2.18
C GLN A 187 6.58 -10.14 -2.05
N ALA A 188 5.67 -9.97 -1.08
CA ALA A 188 4.51 -10.86 -0.91
C ALA A 188 3.54 -10.80 -2.11
N HIS A 189 3.37 -9.63 -2.74
CA HIS A 189 2.62 -9.50 -3.98
C HIS A 189 3.28 -10.29 -5.12
N LEU A 190 4.60 -10.16 -5.31
CA LEU A 190 5.35 -10.90 -6.34
C LEU A 190 5.28 -12.41 -6.12
N GLN A 191 5.45 -12.88 -4.88
CA GLN A 191 5.36 -14.30 -4.54
C GLN A 191 4.00 -14.90 -4.88
N ARG A 192 2.90 -14.23 -4.50
CA ARG A 192 1.54 -14.68 -4.86
C ARG A 192 1.34 -14.80 -6.36
N ARG A 193 1.85 -13.83 -7.13
CA ARG A 193 1.78 -13.89 -8.60
C ARG A 193 2.61 -15.02 -9.19
N ARG A 194 3.79 -15.28 -8.63
CA ARG A 194 4.63 -16.42 -9.05
C ARG A 194 3.95 -17.75 -8.76
N ALA A 195 3.27 -17.89 -7.62
CA ALA A 195 2.55 -19.10 -7.25
C ALA A 195 1.33 -19.39 -8.15
N LEU A 196 0.72 -18.34 -8.73
CA LEU A 196 -0.41 -18.47 -9.65
C LEU A 196 0.00 -18.73 -11.11
N ARG A 197 1.30 -18.71 -11.43
CA ARG A 197 1.77 -18.95 -12.79
C ARG A 197 1.93 -20.45 -13.07
N PRO A 198 1.53 -20.93 -14.25
CA PRO A 198 1.76 -22.30 -14.67
C PRO A 198 3.26 -22.66 -14.64
N PRO A 199 3.65 -23.85 -14.16
CA PRO A 199 5.05 -24.29 -14.12
C PRO A 199 5.73 -24.32 -15.50
N GLU A 200 4.94 -24.56 -16.54
CA GLU A 200 5.34 -24.58 -17.95
C GLU A 200 5.84 -23.23 -18.50
N GLU A 201 5.52 -22.10 -17.85
CA GLU A 201 6.14 -20.80 -18.16
C GLU A 201 7.62 -20.71 -17.71
N TYR A 202 8.09 -21.65 -16.89
CA TYR A 202 9.47 -21.75 -16.41
C TYR A 202 10.16 -23.02 -16.91
N ALA A 203 9.89 -23.43 -18.14
CA ALA A 203 10.66 -24.51 -18.76
C ALA A 203 12.18 -24.19 -18.68
N PRO A 204 13.02 -25.16 -18.27
CA PRO A 204 14.46 -24.94 -18.26
C PRO A 204 14.92 -24.65 -19.68
N VAL A 205 15.60 -23.52 -19.86
CA VAL A 205 16.12 -23.11 -21.17
C VAL A 205 17.08 -24.18 -21.68
N THR A 206 16.88 -24.65 -22.91
CA THR A 206 17.75 -25.65 -23.50
C THR A 206 19.11 -25.05 -23.84
N ALA A 207 20.16 -25.88 -23.92
CA ALA A 207 21.49 -25.42 -24.32
C ALA A 207 21.50 -24.78 -25.72
N THR A 208 20.63 -25.25 -26.62
CA THR A 208 20.46 -24.69 -27.97
C THR A 208 19.83 -23.31 -27.93
N GLU A 209 18.73 -23.12 -27.20
CA GLU A 209 18.09 -21.81 -27.03
C GLU A 209 19.04 -20.82 -26.35
N TRP A 210 19.85 -21.29 -25.39
CA TRP A 210 20.86 -20.47 -24.73
C TRP A 210 21.96 -20.03 -25.70
N ALA A 211 22.50 -20.96 -26.50
CA ALA A 211 23.51 -20.65 -27.52
C ALA A 211 22.95 -19.70 -28.61
N GLU A 212 21.70 -19.87 -29.02
CA GLU A 212 21.03 -18.96 -29.96
C GLU A 212 20.82 -17.56 -29.39
N PHE A 213 20.45 -17.48 -28.11
CA PHE A 213 20.32 -16.22 -27.39
C PHE A 213 21.67 -15.50 -27.26
N GLU A 214 22.76 -16.19 -26.93
CA GLU A 214 24.09 -15.60 -26.87
C GLU A 214 24.57 -15.13 -28.24
N ALA A 215 24.46 -15.99 -29.27
CA ALA A 215 24.83 -15.66 -30.64
C ALA A 215 24.02 -14.49 -31.22
N HIS A 216 22.82 -14.22 -30.70
CA HIS A 216 21.97 -13.10 -31.09
C HIS A 216 22.65 -11.74 -30.87
N PHE A 217 23.38 -11.58 -29.77
CA PHE A 217 24.03 -10.31 -29.41
C PHE A 217 25.27 -10.05 -30.28
N ASP A 218 26.03 -11.10 -30.61
CA ASP A 218 27.20 -10.97 -31.48
C ASP A 218 26.85 -10.68 -32.94
N LYS A 219 25.80 -11.32 -33.47
CA LYS A 219 25.30 -11.07 -34.83
C LYS A 219 24.72 -9.67 -35.02
N ARG A 220 24.54 -8.90 -33.94
CA ARG A 220 23.93 -7.55 -33.94
C ARG A 220 24.92 -6.42 -33.66
N LYS A 221 26.23 -6.71 -33.73
CA LYS A 221 27.25 -5.67 -33.85
C LYS A 221 27.11 -5.01 -35.24
N VAL A 222 26.90 -3.71 -35.22
CA VAL A 222 26.80 -2.83 -36.38
C VAL A 222 27.94 -1.82 -36.34
N GLU A 223 28.20 -1.10 -37.44
CA GLU A 223 29.35 -0.20 -37.57
C GLU A 223 29.58 0.69 -36.34
N LEU A 224 28.52 1.30 -35.80
CA LEU A 224 28.62 2.26 -34.69
C LEU A 224 28.53 1.63 -33.29
N GLY A 225 28.28 0.33 -33.16
CA GLY A 225 28.11 -0.33 -31.86
C GLY A 225 27.17 -1.53 -31.90
N GLY A 226 26.25 -1.63 -30.93
CA GLY A 226 25.32 -2.75 -30.80
C GLY A 226 23.86 -2.37 -31.03
N CYS A 227 23.06 -3.28 -31.59
CA CYS A 227 21.60 -3.13 -31.66
C CYS A 227 20.92 -3.79 -30.46
N GLY A 228 20.30 -2.98 -29.59
CA GLY A 228 19.56 -3.41 -28.39
C GLY A 228 18.15 -3.92 -28.66
N ARG A 229 17.80 -4.21 -29.91
CA ARG A 229 16.48 -4.74 -30.26
C ARG A 229 16.28 -6.13 -29.63
N PRO A 230 15.07 -6.45 -29.11
CA PRO A 230 14.79 -7.75 -28.51
C PRO A 230 15.06 -8.96 -29.42
N TYR A 231 15.26 -10.11 -28.77
CA TYR A 231 15.33 -11.42 -29.41
C TYR A 231 14.08 -11.69 -30.24
N ALA A 232 14.23 -12.41 -31.36
CA ALA A 232 13.16 -12.77 -32.30
C ALA A 232 12.36 -11.61 -32.94
N THR A 233 12.84 -10.37 -32.92
CA THR A 233 12.18 -9.22 -33.62
C THR A 233 12.89 -8.84 -34.93
N PRO A 234 12.21 -8.76 -36.10
CA PRO A 234 12.80 -8.43 -37.42
C PRO A 234 13.11 -6.92 -37.61
N CYS A 235 13.91 -6.55 -38.64
CA CYS A 235 14.19 -5.14 -39.02
C CYS A 235 13.69 -4.88 -40.42
N SER A 236 13.08 -3.72 -40.65
CA SER A 236 12.77 -3.26 -42.01
C SER A 236 13.85 -2.33 -42.59
N HIS A 237 14.77 -1.83 -41.75
CA HIS A 237 15.76 -0.81 -42.11
C HIS A 237 17.16 -1.21 -41.66
N GLU A 238 17.57 -2.45 -41.98
CA GLU A 238 18.91 -2.94 -41.65
C GLU A 238 19.97 -1.95 -42.15
N HIS A 239 20.96 -1.68 -41.30
CA HIS A 239 22.07 -0.75 -41.55
C HIS A 239 21.73 0.76 -41.58
N ALA A 240 20.48 1.18 -41.39
CA ALA A 240 20.10 2.60 -41.23
C ALA A 240 20.01 3.04 -39.75
N CYS A 241 20.99 2.63 -38.93
CA CYS A 241 20.84 2.61 -37.47
C CYS A 241 20.95 3.97 -36.76
N ILE A 242 21.46 5.03 -37.42
CA ILE A 242 21.76 6.30 -36.73
C ILE A 242 20.52 6.98 -36.15
N ARG A 243 19.36 6.85 -36.80
CA ARG A 243 18.05 7.31 -36.31
C ARG A 243 17.35 6.29 -35.42
N CYS A 244 17.85 5.05 -35.37
CA CYS A 244 17.20 3.97 -34.64
C CYS A 244 17.40 4.16 -33.13
N PRO A 245 16.33 4.16 -32.31
CA PRO A 245 16.45 4.26 -30.87
C PRO A 245 17.15 3.03 -30.26
N MET A 246 17.12 1.89 -30.95
CA MET A 246 17.76 0.65 -30.48
C MET A 246 19.27 0.62 -30.71
N LEU A 247 19.85 1.59 -31.45
CA LEU A 247 21.31 1.67 -31.63
C LEU A 247 21.97 2.18 -30.35
N HIS A 248 22.75 1.31 -29.71
CA HIS A 248 23.67 1.66 -28.63
C HIS A 248 25.07 1.88 -29.22
N VAL A 249 25.49 3.14 -29.27
CA VAL A 249 26.80 3.51 -29.82
C VAL A 249 27.90 3.08 -28.86
N ASP A 250 28.92 2.39 -29.38
CA ASP A 250 30.13 2.07 -28.63
C ASP A 250 30.92 3.38 -28.39
N PRO A 251 31.36 3.68 -27.15
CA PRO A 251 32.18 4.85 -26.87
C PRO A 251 33.39 5.05 -27.80
N LYS A 252 33.99 3.96 -28.31
CA LYS A 252 35.12 4.02 -29.27
C LYS A 252 34.73 4.63 -30.62
N MET A 253 33.44 4.68 -30.94
CA MET A 253 32.91 5.20 -32.20
C MET A 253 32.52 6.68 -32.13
N LEU A 254 32.83 7.39 -31.03
CA LEU A 254 32.63 8.84 -30.93
C LEU A 254 33.31 9.61 -32.08
N PRO A 255 34.58 9.35 -32.44
CA PRO A 255 35.22 10.03 -33.59
C PRO A 255 34.47 9.78 -34.91
N ARG A 256 33.93 8.56 -35.08
CA ARG A 256 33.15 8.22 -36.27
C ARG A 256 31.84 9.02 -36.37
N LEU A 257 31.20 9.33 -35.24
CA LEU A 257 30.02 10.21 -35.24
C LEU A 257 30.40 11.64 -35.66
N ASP A 258 31.60 12.11 -35.33
CA ASP A 258 32.09 13.43 -35.75
C ASP A 258 32.31 13.48 -37.26
N ASP A 259 32.92 12.44 -37.83
CA ASP A 259 33.06 12.31 -39.30
C ASP A 259 31.70 12.32 -40.01
N ILE A 260 30.73 11.57 -39.48
CA ILE A 260 29.38 11.51 -40.06
C ILE A 260 28.69 12.86 -39.95
N GLU A 261 28.85 13.59 -38.84
CA GLU A 261 28.27 14.92 -38.70
C GLU A 261 28.85 15.92 -39.70
N ILE A 262 30.18 15.93 -39.88
CA ILE A 262 30.85 16.78 -40.87
C ILE A 262 30.27 16.51 -42.27
N ASN A 263 30.19 15.23 -42.66
CA ASN A 263 29.65 14.85 -43.96
C ASN A 263 28.16 15.24 -44.13
N LEU A 264 27.35 15.10 -43.08
CA LEU A 264 25.94 15.51 -43.12
C LEU A 264 25.80 17.03 -43.27
N ILE A 265 26.65 17.82 -42.62
CA ILE A 265 26.64 19.28 -42.75
C ILE A 265 26.98 19.69 -44.18
N GLU A 266 28.04 19.12 -44.77
CA GLU A 266 28.42 19.37 -46.17
C GLU A 266 27.28 19.02 -47.14
N ARG A 267 26.64 17.87 -46.94
CA ARG A 267 25.48 17.44 -47.75
C ARG A 267 24.30 18.39 -47.61
N ARG A 268 24.02 18.87 -46.39
CA ARG A 268 22.95 19.84 -46.15
C ARG A 268 23.21 21.15 -46.88
N ASP A 269 24.45 21.62 -46.86
CA ASP A 269 24.81 22.88 -47.53
C ASP A 269 24.70 22.75 -49.05
N ARG A 270 25.06 21.61 -49.63
CA ARG A 270 24.75 21.31 -51.04
C ARG A 270 23.24 21.29 -51.28
N ALA A 271 22.46 20.60 -50.44
CA ALA A 271 21.00 20.52 -50.60
C ALA A 271 20.32 21.91 -50.52
N ARG A 272 20.89 22.85 -49.75
CA ARG A 272 20.45 24.26 -49.72
C ARG A 272 20.74 24.98 -51.04
N THR A 273 21.94 24.83 -51.58
CA THR A 273 22.32 25.43 -52.87
C THR A 273 21.42 24.93 -54.01
N GLU A 274 21.09 23.64 -54.00
CA GLU A 274 20.24 22.98 -55.02
C GLU A 274 18.74 23.07 -54.71
N ASN A 275 18.35 23.69 -53.58
CA ASN A 275 16.97 23.85 -53.12
C ASN A 275 16.18 22.52 -52.95
N TRP A 276 16.84 21.46 -52.46
CA TRP A 276 16.22 20.15 -52.17
C TRP A 276 15.63 20.11 -50.76
N LEU A 277 14.46 20.72 -50.59
CA LEU A 277 13.82 20.91 -49.28
C LEU A 277 13.65 19.60 -48.47
N GLY A 278 13.20 18.51 -49.10
CA GLY A 278 13.02 17.23 -48.41
C GLY A 278 14.33 16.58 -47.94
N GLU A 279 15.43 16.78 -48.68
CA GLU A 279 16.76 16.29 -48.26
C GLU A 279 17.28 17.10 -47.07
N ILE A 280 17.03 18.42 -47.05
CA ILE A 280 17.38 19.28 -45.91
C ILE A 280 16.67 18.80 -44.64
N GLU A 281 15.34 18.59 -44.71
CA GLU A 281 14.56 18.09 -43.57
C GLU A 281 15.06 16.72 -43.09
N GLY A 282 15.34 15.81 -44.02
CA GLY A 282 15.91 14.51 -43.70
C GLY A 282 17.28 14.61 -43.01
N ILE A 283 18.17 15.45 -43.52
CA ILE A 283 19.52 15.61 -42.93
C ILE A 283 19.43 16.25 -41.55
N ASP A 284 18.63 17.29 -41.36
CA ASP A 284 18.47 17.94 -40.06
C ASP A 284 17.89 16.97 -39.00
N LEU A 285 16.94 16.11 -39.40
CA LEU A 285 16.47 15.04 -38.54
C LEU A 285 17.60 14.07 -38.16
N THR A 286 18.39 13.60 -39.13
CA THR A 286 19.54 12.71 -38.86
C THR A 286 20.55 13.34 -37.90
N LEU A 287 20.88 14.62 -38.10
CA LEU A 287 21.79 15.37 -37.25
C LEU A 287 21.28 15.45 -35.80
N SER A 288 19.98 15.64 -35.60
CA SER A 288 19.39 15.65 -34.25
C SER A 288 19.60 14.33 -33.50
N PHE A 289 19.37 13.19 -34.16
CA PHE A 289 19.60 11.86 -33.58
C PHE A 289 21.07 11.58 -33.31
N LEU A 290 21.95 11.95 -34.26
CA LEU A 290 23.40 11.80 -34.12
C LEU A 290 23.91 12.54 -32.87
N ARG A 291 23.56 13.83 -32.72
CA ARG A 291 23.98 14.67 -31.59
C ARG A 291 23.43 14.15 -30.26
N SER A 292 22.19 13.68 -30.25
CA SER A 292 21.58 13.07 -29.06
C SER A 292 22.34 11.82 -28.62
N LYS A 293 22.67 10.92 -29.56
CA LYS A 293 23.46 9.71 -29.28
C LYS A 293 24.88 10.05 -28.80
N ARG A 294 25.54 11.04 -29.40
CA ARG A 294 26.85 11.52 -28.91
C ARG A 294 26.78 11.97 -27.45
N THR A 295 25.78 12.79 -27.12
CA THR A 295 25.57 13.30 -25.76
C THR A 295 25.28 12.16 -24.78
N GLU A 296 24.52 11.16 -25.20
CA GLU A 296 24.25 9.97 -24.38
C GLU A 296 25.52 9.17 -24.06
N VAL A 297 26.35 8.91 -25.07
CA VAL A 297 27.63 8.20 -24.90
C VAL A 297 28.56 8.97 -23.96
N GLN A 298 28.69 10.28 -24.15
CA GLN A 298 29.52 11.14 -23.29
C GLN A 298 29.03 11.13 -21.83
N ARG A 299 27.71 11.16 -21.60
CA ARG A 299 27.14 11.04 -20.24
C ARG A 299 27.44 9.69 -19.61
N ARG A 300 27.35 8.60 -20.37
CA ARG A 300 27.66 7.23 -19.87
C ARG A 300 29.12 7.10 -19.47
N LEU A 301 30.05 7.71 -20.22
CA LEU A 301 31.48 7.73 -19.88
C LEU A 301 31.77 8.51 -18.57
N GLN A 302 31.00 9.56 -18.28
CA GLN A 302 31.17 10.37 -17.07
C GLN A 302 30.50 9.76 -15.83
N ARG A 303 29.51 8.88 -16.01
CA ARG A 303 28.71 8.28 -14.94
C ARG A 303 28.78 6.76 -14.99
N GLN A 304 29.94 6.19 -14.65
CA GLN A 304 29.99 4.81 -14.20
C GLN A 304 29.57 4.76 -12.75
N THR A 305 28.29 4.45 -12.52
CA THR A 305 27.82 4.07 -11.18
C THR A 305 28.07 2.58 -11.04
N ASP A 306 29.04 2.21 -10.20
CA ASP A 306 29.21 0.82 -9.78
C ASP A 306 28.01 0.43 -8.91
N LEU A 307 27.24 -0.55 -9.37
CA LEU A 307 26.07 -1.06 -8.65
C LEU A 307 26.42 -2.20 -7.70
N GLY A 308 27.70 -2.60 -7.60
CA GLY A 308 28.16 -3.66 -6.71
C GLY A 308 27.43 -4.98 -6.96
N LEU A 309 27.84 -5.73 -7.99
CA LEU A 309 27.28 -7.05 -8.23
C LEU A 309 27.66 -7.98 -7.06
N PRO A 310 26.70 -8.60 -6.34
CA PRO A 310 27.03 -9.54 -5.28
C PRO A 310 27.69 -10.79 -5.88
N ALA A 311 28.85 -11.17 -5.34
CA ALA A 311 29.51 -12.42 -5.69
C ALA A 311 28.65 -13.60 -5.18
N VAL A 312 27.93 -14.26 -6.09
CA VAL A 312 27.21 -15.49 -5.77
C VAL A 312 28.21 -16.64 -5.81
N THR A 313 28.69 -17.06 -4.64
CA THR A 313 29.50 -18.27 -4.51
C THR A 313 28.62 -19.48 -4.80
N VAL A 314 28.72 -20.04 -6.00
CA VAL A 314 28.05 -21.30 -6.32
C VAL A 314 28.80 -22.40 -5.57
N VAL A 315 28.22 -22.86 -4.46
CA VAL A 315 28.72 -24.02 -3.73
C VAL A 315 28.38 -25.26 -4.56
N SER A 316 29.36 -25.75 -5.32
CA SER A 316 29.27 -27.02 -6.02
C SER A 316 29.18 -28.15 -4.99
N THR A 317 27.98 -28.66 -4.74
CA THR A 317 27.79 -29.94 -4.04
C THR A 317 28.26 -31.06 -4.97
N THR A 318 29.51 -31.48 -4.83
CA THR A 318 29.95 -32.80 -5.28
C THR A 318 29.26 -33.86 -4.42
N GLN A 319 28.27 -34.55 -5.00
CA GLN A 319 27.77 -35.82 -4.47
C GLN A 319 28.83 -36.89 -4.75
N GLY A 320 29.33 -37.50 -3.68
CA GLY A 320 29.96 -38.82 -3.70
C GLY A 320 28.93 -39.89 -3.37
#